data_AF-A0A956J453-F1
#
_entry.id   AF-A0A956J453-F1
#
_cell.length_a   1.000
_cell.length_b   1.000
_cell.length_c   1.000
_cell.angle_alpha   90.00
_cell.angle_beta   90.00
_cell.angle_gamma   90.00
#
_symmetry.space_group_name_H-M   'P 1'
#
loop_
_entity.id
_entity.type
_entity.pdbx_description
1 polymer ?
#
loop_
_entity_poly.entity_id
_entity_poly.type
_entity_poly.pdbx_seq_one_letter_code
_entity_poly.pdbx_strand_id
1 'polypeptide(L)'
;MSAIDVERLSEPERLLWRYGVTRPEHIDLDAIADDQGAPVRYAPLCGCEARLVAIGKRAAITVNSGSRPERQRFSVGHELAHWMRDRHTGGFQCAQEDISPQNVKAKSAEAEANAYASQLLLPNYLVDPWIQGRKTSLETAKQLGQDFRASLTASAIKLVKRSAVAACVLCHKQHGLSWSVRNDAMPEDAYIPSELSHET
;
A
#
# COMPACT_ATOMS: atom_id res chain seq x y z
N MET A 1 11.08 -0.14 -25.28
CA MET A 1 10.43 0.32 -24.03
C MET A 1 9.30 1.25 -24.46
N SER A 2 8.04 0.93 -24.14
CA SER A 2 6.95 1.89 -24.38
C SER A 2 7.24 3.14 -23.56
N ALA A 3 7.11 4.33 -24.15
CA ALA A 3 7.18 5.57 -23.38
C ALA A 3 6.11 5.54 -22.29
N ILE A 4 6.49 5.77 -21.03
CA ILE A 4 5.53 5.91 -19.94
C ILE A 4 4.87 7.27 -20.08
N ASP A 5 3.53 7.27 -20.15
CA ASP A 5 2.73 8.49 -20.11
C ASP A 5 2.66 8.99 -18.65
N VAL A 6 3.49 9.97 -18.33
CA VAL A 6 3.66 10.51 -16.97
C VAL A 6 2.35 11.13 -16.44
N GLU A 7 1.48 11.63 -17.32
CA GLU A 7 0.19 12.22 -16.92
C GLU A 7 -0.80 11.17 -16.39
N ARG A 8 -0.65 9.91 -16.81
CA ARG A 8 -1.49 8.79 -16.32
C ARG A 8 -1.02 8.21 -15.00
N LEU A 9 0.18 8.55 -14.55
CA LEU A 9 0.68 8.11 -13.26
C LEU A 9 -0.12 8.77 -12.14
N SER A 10 -0.50 8.01 -11.13
CA SER A 10 -1.03 8.56 -9.88
C SER A 10 0.01 9.44 -9.18
N GLU A 11 -0.41 10.27 -8.22
CA GLU A 11 0.54 11.11 -7.46
C GLU A 11 1.70 10.33 -6.81
N PRO A 12 1.49 9.21 -6.08
CA PRO A 12 2.60 8.40 -5.56
C PRO A 12 3.50 7.83 -6.66
N GLU A 13 2.95 7.46 -7.82
CA GLU A 13 3.77 6.97 -8.94
C GLU A 13 4.61 8.07 -9.57
N ARG A 14 4.07 9.28 -9.68
CA ARG A 14 4.82 10.46 -10.14
C ARG A 14 5.95 10.78 -9.16
N LEU A 15 5.73 10.63 -7.85
CA LEU A 15 6.79 10.78 -6.86
C LEU A 15 7.93 9.80 -7.15
N LEU A 16 7.64 8.49 -7.24
CA LEU A 16 8.65 7.48 -7.57
C LEU A 16 9.35 7.76 -8.91
N TRP A 17 8.59 8.14 -9.94
CA TRP A 17 9.12 8.42 -11.27
C TRP A 17 10.12 9.59 -11.25
N ARG A 18 9.85 10.65 -10.46
CA ARG A 18 10.77 11.79 -10.29
C ARG A 18 12.10 11.40 -9.65
N TYR A 19 12.14 10.34 -8.84
CA TYR A 19 13.38 9.78 -8.29
C TYR A 19 14.04 8.74 -9.21
N GLY A 20 13.54 8.53 -10.43
CA GLY A 20 14.14 7.58 -11.38
C GLY A 20 13.89 6.11 -11.04
N VAL A 21 12.83 5.82 -10.27
CA VAL A 21 12.44 4.44 -9.94
C VAL A 21 11.94 3.75 -11.21
N THR A 22 12.70 2.76 -11.67
CA THR A 22 12.41 1.98 -12.90
C THR A 22 12.39 0.47 -12.65
N ARG A 23 12.75 0.04 -11.44
CA ARG A 23 12.73 -1.35 -10.98
C ARG A 23 12.27 -1.43 -9.52
N PRO A 24 11.65 -2.53 -9.07
CA PRO A 24 11.12 -2.65 -7.71
C PRO A 24 12.14 -2.39 -6.59
N GLU A 25 13.39 -2.82 -6.78
CA GLU A 25 14.47 -2.62 -5.82
C GLU A 25 14.97 -1.18 -5.71
N HIS A 26 14.58 -0.29 -6.64
CA HIS A 26 14.89 1.14 -6.54
C HIS A 26 13.93 1.88 -5.59
N ILE A 27 12.86 1.22 -5.11
CA ILE A 27 11.88 1.84 -4.19
C ILE A 27 12.48 1.93 -2.79
N ASP A 28 13.19 3.03 -2.55
CA ASP A 28 13.75 3.42 -1.26
C ASP A 28 12.86 4.50 -0.62
N LEU A 29 11.90 4.07 0.20
CA LEU A 29 10.95 5.00 0.83
C LEU A 29 11.61 5.85 1.92
N ASP A 30 12.68 5.37 2.54
CA ASP A 30 13.39 6.11 3.59
C ASP A 30 14.13 7.30 2.98
N ALA A 31 14.85 7.07 1.88
CA ALA A 31 15.52 8.13 1.12
C ALA A 31 14.53 9.14 0.55
N ILE A 32 13.41 8.66 -0.02
CA ILE A 32 12.35 9.55 -0.54
C ILE A 32 11.74 10.38 0.60
N ALA A 33 11.43 9.77 1.73
CA ALA A 33 10.84 10.49 2.86
C ALA A 33 11.80 11.54 3.43
N ASP A 34 13.09 11.23 3.54
CA ASP A 34 14.12 12.18 3.98
C ASP A 34 14.22 13.39 3.03
N ASP A 35 14.29 13.16 1.71
CA ASP A 35 14.33 14.23 0.71
C ASP A 35 13.03 15.07 0.70
N GLN A 36 11.89 14.45 1.03
CA GLN A 36 10.63 15.16 1.25
C GLN A 36 10.57 15.92 2.59
N GLY A 37 11.62 15.89 3.40
CA GLY A 37 11.73 16.61 4.67
C GLY A 37 11.09 15.87 5.86
N ALA A 38 10.91 14.55 5.75
CA ALA A 38 10.32 13.67 6.76
C ALA A 38 11.22 12.44 7.03
N PRO A 39 12.45 12.63 7.58
CA PRO A 39 13.35 11.52 7.90
C PRO A 39 12.69 10.41 8.71
N VAL A 40 13.04 9.18 8.36
CA VAL A 40 12.55 7.95 8.99
C VAL A 40 13.51 7.48 10.07
N ARG A 41 12.97 7.07 11.22
CA ARG A 41 13.70 6.36 12.26
C ARG A 41 12.93 5.12 12.72
N TYR A 42 13.66 4.05 13.04
CA TYR A 42 13.09 2.82 13.58
C TYR A 42 13.35 2.74 15.08
N ALA A 43 12.29 2.60 15.86
CA ALA A 43 12.37 2.48 17.32
C ALA A 43 11.21 1.63 17.85
N PRO A 44 11.34 0.99 19.03
CA PRO A 44 10.21 0.31 19.64
C PRO A 44 9.05 1.28 19.86
N LEU A 45 7.87 0.92 19.37
CA LEU A 45 6.62 1.64 19.62
C LEU A 45 5.62 0.72 20.31
N CYS A 46 4.89 1.28 21.27
CA CYS A 46 3.79 0.59 21.94
C CYS A 46 2.45 1.14 21.43
N GLY A 47 1.54 0.25 21.04
CA GLY A 47 0.19 0.61 20.60
C GLY A 47 0.06 1.21 19.20
N CYS A 48 1.14 1.33 18.43
CA CYS A 48 1.10 1.80 17.03
C CYS A 48 2.25 1.22 16.18
N GLU A 49 2.06 1.24 14.86
CA GLU A 49 3.03 0.75 13.88
C GLU A 49 3.97 1.86 13.39
N ALA A 50 3.49 3.10 13.37
CA ALA A 50 4.28 4.28 13.11
C ALA A 50 3.62 5.53 13.69
N ARG A 51 4.37 6.64 13.65
CA ARG A 51 3.93 7.98 14.05
C ARG A 51 4.67 9.03 13.22
N LEU A 52 3.92 9.95 12.62
CA LEU A 52 4.41 11.21 12.06
C LEU A 52 4.32 12.35 13.10
N VAL A 53 5.40 13.12 13.26
CA VAL A 53 5.40 14.37 14.03
C VAL A 53 5.89 15.50 13.14
N ALA A 54 5.08 16.52 12.92
CA ALA A 54 5.40 17.64 12.04
C ALA A 54 5.68 18.93 12.84
N ILE A 55 6.71 19.67 12.45
CA ILE A 55 7.03 21.00 12.97
C ILE A 55 7.36 21.93 11.79
N GLY A 56 6.46 22.87 11.52
CA GLY A 56 6.59 23.81 10.39
C GLY A 56 6.65 23.07 9.06
N LYS A 57 7.78 23.17 8.36
CA LYS A 57 8.00 22.57 7.03
C LYS A 57 8.78 21.25 7.07
N ARG A 58 8.96 20.65 8.25
CA ARG A 58 9.63 19.36 8.41
C ARG A 58 8.78 18.42 9.24
N ALA A 59 9.02 17.13 9.09
CA ALA A 59 8.45 16.11 9.94
C ALA A 59 9.50 15.07 10.34
N ALA A 60 9.12 14.16 11.22
CA ALA A 60 9.86 12.96 11.53
C ALA A 60 8.90 11.77 11.56
N ILE A 61 9.24 10.72 10.82
CA ILE A 61 8.50 9.46 10.80
C ILE A 61 9.21 8.50 11.74
N THR A 62 8.49 8.00 12.75
CA THR A 62 8.99 6.93 13.62
C THR A 62 8.22 5.66 13.29
N VAL A 63 8.92 4.57 12.96
CA VAL A 63 8.32 3.27 12.65
C VAL A 63 8.70 2.25 13.72
N ASN A 64 7.76 1.36 14.06
CA ASN A 64 7.97 0.32 15.04
C ASN A 64 9.05 -0.66 14.57
N SER A 65 10.18 -0.69 15.27
CA SER A 65 11.31 -1.58 14.93
C SER A 65 10.99 -3.07 15.15
N GLY A 66 9.96 -3.39 15.95
CA GLY A 66 9.51 -4.76 16.17
C GLY A 66 8.62 -5.33 15.07
N SER A 67 8.14 -4.49 14.15
CA SER A 67 7.26 -4.93 13.07
C SER A 67 8.02 -5.64 11.96
N ARG A 68 7.33 -6.51 11.21
CA ARG A 68 7.92 -7.18 10.04
C ARG A 68 8.36 -6.16 8.98
N PRO A 69 9.42 -6.43 8.19
CA PRO A 69 9.92 -5.48 7.19
C PRO A 69 8.86 -4.99 6.19
N GLU A 70 7.96 -5.86 5.73
CA GLU A 70 6.91 -5.46 4.78
C GLU A 70 5.88 -4.52 5.45
N ARG A 71 5.63 -4.72 6.75
CA ARG A 71 4.77 -3.84 7.54
C ARG A 71 5.44 -2.49 7.80
N GLN A 72 6.73 -2.49 8.14
CA GLN A 72 7.53 -1.28 8.29
C GLN A 72 7.51 -0.43 7.02
N ARG A 73 7.77 -1.03 5.85
CA ARG A 73 7.72 -0.32 4.56
C ARG A 73 6.34 0.27 4.27
N PHE A 74 5.28 -0.48 4.55
CA PHE A 74 3.92 0.05 4.40
C PHE A 74 3.67 1.23 5.34
N SER A 75 4.11 1.14 6.59
CA SER A 75 4.00 2.22 7.57
C SER A 75 4.76 3.48 7.15
N VAL A 76 5.98 3.35 6.61
CA VAL A 76 6.70 4.51 6.03
C VAL A 76 5.87 5.14 4.92
N GLY A 77 5.38 4.34 3.96
CA GLY A 77 4.56 4.86 2.85
C GLY A 77 3.26 5.53 3.32
N HIS A 78 2.66 5.02 4.39
CA HIS A 78 1.43 5.56 4.99
C HIS A 78 1.68 6.91 5.67
N GLU A 79 2.70 7.02 6.53
CA GLU A 79 3.05 8.29 7.17
C GLU A 79 3.55 9.33 6.14
N LEU A 80 4.26 8.87 5.10
CA LEU A 80 4.65 9.73 3.99
C LEU A 80 3.43 10.26 3.23
N ALA A 81 2.39 9.45 3.03
CA ALA A 81 1.15 9.90 2.40
C ALA A 81 0.47 11.00 3.20
N HIS A 82 0.39 10.85 4.52
CA HIS A 82 -0.04 11.92 5.42
C HIS A 82 0.81 13.17 5.19
N TRP A 83 2.13 13.07 5.36
CA TRP A 83 3.02 14.22 5.19
C TRP A 83 2.84 14.94 3.85
N MET A 84 2.75 14.21 2.74
CA MET A 84 2.64 14.79 1.40
C MET A 84 1.35 15.58 1.19
N ARG A 85 0.22 15.10 1.73
CA ARG A 85 -1.08 15.79 1.66
C ARG A 85 -1.13 17.00 2.60
N ASP A 86 -0.54 16.82 3.77
CA ASP A 86 -0.85 17.61 4.95
C ASP A 86 0.18 18.73 5.20
N ARG A 87 1.38 18.65 4.61
CA ARG A 87 2.44 19.68 4.73
C ARG A 87 2.05 21.09 4.29
N HIS A 88 0.95 21.25 3.56
CA HIS A 88 0.45 22.55 3.08
C HIS A 88 -0.65 23.14 3.96
N THR A 89 -1.20 22.37 4.92
CA THR A 89 -2.36 22.81 5.72
C THR A 89 -1.97 23.32 7.12
N GLY A 90 -0.69 23.32 7.48
CA GLY A 90 -0.14 24.12 8.59
C GLY A 90 -0.33 23.56 10.00
N GLY A 91 -0.86 22.34 10.18
CA GLY A 91 -0.92 21.71 11.50
C GLY A 91 -1.28 20.24 11.41
N PHE A 92 -0.37 19.35 11.81
CA PHE A 92 -0.65 17.92 11.97
C PHE A 92 -0.11 17.39 13.28
N GLN A 93 -1.04 17.07 14.19
CA GLN A 93 -0.87 16.10 15.26
C GLN A 93 -1.75 14.89 14.90
N CYS A 94 -1.22 13.88 14.21
CA CYS A 94 -1.83 12.55 14.32
C CYS A 94 -1.34 11.94 15.64
N ALA A 95 -1.84 12.47 16.75
CA ALA A 95 -1.71 11.87 18.06
C ALA A 95 -3.08 11.31 18.47
N GLN A 96 -3.51 10.21 17.84
CA GLN A 96 -4.47 9.23 18.37
C GLN A 96 -5.87 9.70 18.87
N GLU A 97 -6.15 11.00 19.01
CA GLU A 97 -7.29 11.54 19.74
C GLU A 97 -8.50 11.81 18.84
N ASP A 98 -8.32 11.92 17.52
CA ASP A 98 -9.42 12.23 16.59
C ASP A 98 -9.93 11.04 15.76
N ILE A 99 -9.51 9.81 16.07
CA ILE A 99 -10.12 8.59 15.51
C ILE A 99 -11.33 8.21 16.37
N SER A 100 -12.36 9.08 16.39
CA SER A 100 -13.69 8.61 16.73
C SER A 100 -14.21 7.76 15.55
N PRO A 101 -14.76 6.55 15.78
CA PRO A 101 -15.38 5.72 14.74
C PRO A 101 -16.49 6.42 13.95
N GLN A 102 -16.93 7.61 14.37
CA GLN A 102 -17.99 8.41 13.78
C GLN A 102 -17.48 9.50 12.81
N ASN A 103 -16.17 9.75 12.72
CA ASN A 103 -15.65 10.80 11.84
C ASN A 103 -15.37 10.27 10.42
N VAL A 104 -16.33 10.50 9.51
CA VAL A 104 -16.26 10.07 8.09
C VAL A 104 -15.04 10.66 7.37
N LYS A 105 -14.65 11.89 7.70
CA LYS A 105 -13.48 12.55 7.08
C LYS A 105 -12.17 11.86 7.46
N ALA A 106 -12.01 11.51 8.73
CA ALA A 106 -10.84 10.75 9.20
C ALA A 106 -10.75 9.39 8.50
N LYS A 107 -11.87 8.68 8.35
CA LYS A 107 -11.90 7.40 7.62
C LYS A 107 -11.50 7.54 6.15
N SER A 108 -11.94 8.59 5.46
CA SER A 108 -11.50 8.87 4.08
C SER A 108 -10.00 9.13 4.02
N ALA A 109 -9.50 9.93 4.95
CA ALA A 109 -8.10 10.31 5.00
C ALA A 109 -7.15 9.11 5.19
N GLU A 110 -7.51 8.18 6.08
CA GLU A 110 -6.80 6.92 6.32
C GLU A 110 -6.88 5.97 5.12
N ALA A 111 -8.05 5.88 4.47
CA ALA A 111 -8.22 5.06 3.27
C ALA A 111 -7.38 5.59 2.10
N GLU A 112 -7.31 6.90 1.92
CA GLU A 112 -6.43 7.57 0.95
C GLU A 112 -4.96 7.30 1.26
N ALA A 113 -4.52 7.44 2.53
CA ALA A 113 -3.15 7.15 2.93
C ALA A 113 -2.77 5.68 2.67
N ASN A 114 -3.69 4.73 2.94
CA ASN A 114 -3.49 3.33 2.62
C ASN A 114 -3.38 3.07 1.11
N ALA A 115 -4.22 3.73 0.29
CA ALA A 115 -4.14 3.62 -1.17
C ALA A 115 -2.82 4.21 -1.70
N TYR A 116 -2.39 5.34 -1.17
CA TYR A 116 -1.12 5.99 -1.50
C TYR A 116 0.07 5.09 -1.19
N ALA A 117 0.15 4.57 0.05
CA ALA A 117 1.19 3.66 0.49
C ALA A 117 1.23 2.38 -0.36
N SER A 118 0.06 1.81 -0.67
CA SER A 118 -0.02 0.64 -1.55
C SER A 118 0.53 0.93 -2.94
N GLN A 119 0.29 2.14 -3.46
CA GLN A 119 0.75 2.54 -4.78
C GLN A 119 2.26 2.87 -4.82
N LEU A 120 2.82 3.39 -3.72
CA LEU A 120 4.27 3.52 -3.55
C LEU A 120 4.98 2.17 -3.56
N LEU A 121 4.40 1.15 -2.90
CA LEU A 121 5.03 -0.16 -2.81
C LEU A 121 4.81 -1.03 -4.05
N LEU A 122 3.66 -0.91 -4.70
CA LEU A 122 3.25 -1.72 -5.85
C LEU A 122 2.75 -0.79 -6.98
N PRO A 123 3.62 0.04 -7.59
CA PRO A 123 3.22 0.97 -8.63
C PRO A 123 2.81 0.25 -9.91
N ASN A 124 1.72 0.67 -10.55
CA ASN A 124 1.16 -0.01 -11.73
C ASN A 124 2.15 0.02 -12.89
N TYR A 125 2.90 1.11 -13.09
CA TYR A 125 3.89 1.20 -14.17
C TYR A 125 5.03 0.16 -14.07
N LEU A 126 5.27 -0.41 -12.88
CA LEU A 126 6.18 -1.55 -12.69
C LEU A 126 5.43 -2.89 -12.61
N VAL A 127 4.27 -2.91 -11.95
CA VAL A 127 3.49 -4.14 -11.75
C VAL A 127 2.91 -4.65 -13.06
N ASP A 128 2.33 -3.79 -13.89
CA ASP A 128 1.68 -4.17 -15.15
C ASP A 128 2.62 -4.92 -16.10
N PRO A 129 3.84 -4.42 -16.41
CA PRO A 129 4.80 -5.20 -17.20
C PRO A 129 5.31 -6.44 -16.46
N TRP A 130 5.40 -6.41 -15.12
CA TRP A 130 5.87 -7.56 -14.33
C TRP A 130 4.87 -8.73 -14.39
N ILE A 131 3.56 -8.46 -14.34
CA ILE A 131 2.51 -9.50 -14.39
C ILE A 131 2.22 -9.98 -15.81
N GLN A 132 2.66 -9.25 -16.84
CA GLN A 132 2.38 -9.60 -18.23
C GLN A 132 2.88 -11.02 -18.55
N GLY A 133 1.98 -11.87 -19.05
CA GLY A 133 2.29 -13.28 -19.38
C GLY A 133 2.36 -14.22 -18.17
N ARG A 134 2.17 -13.73 -16.93
CA ARG A 134 2.10 -14.58 -15.74
C ARG A 134 0.66 -14.99 -15.43
N LYS A 135 0.49 -16.19 -14.87
CA LYS A 135 -0.82 -16.68 -14.40
C LYS A 135 -1.26 -15.92 -13.15
N THR A 136 -2.53 -15.55 -13.06
CA THR A 136 -3.12 -15.02 -11.82
C THR A 136 -3.28 -16.15 -10.80
N SER A 137 -2.40 -16.22 -9.81
CA SER A 137 -2.37 -17.27 -8.79
C SER A 137 -1.75 -16.78 -7.48
N LEU A 138 -1.97 -17.49 -6.37
CA LEU A 138 -1.33 -17.17 -5.09
C LEU A 138 0.21 -17.29 -5.15
N GLU A 139 0.74 -18.22 -5.93
CA GLU A 139 2.19 -18.35 -6.11
C GLU A 139 2.76 -17.12 -6.84
N THR A 140 2.07 -16.64 -7.87
CA THR A 140 2.43 -15.38 -8.55
C THR A 140 2.33 -14.19 -7.61
N ALA A 141 1.33 -14.15 -6.73
CA ALA A 141 1.19 -13.09 -5.72
C ALA A 141 2.33 -13.13 -4.69
N LYS A 142 2.80 -14.33 -4.32
CA LYS A 142 3.95 -14.53 -3.45
C LYS A 142 5.24 -14.03 -4.11
N GLN A 143 5.47 -14.37 -5.37
CA GLN A 143 6.60 -13.85 -6.16
C GLN A 143 6.56 -12.33 -6.28
N LEU A 144 5.38 -11.75 -6.56
CA LEU A 144 5.20 -10.31 -6.61
C LEU A 144 5.57 -9.65 -5.28
N GLY A 145 5.12 -10.24 -4.16
CA GLY A 145 5.45 -9.75 -2.82
C GLY A 145 6.94 -9.85 -2.50
N GLN A 146 7.62 -10.89 -2.97
CA GLN A 146 9.08 -11.03 -2.82
C GLN A 146 9.84 -9.95 -3.60
N ASP A 147 9.52 -9.77 -4.88
CA ASP A 147 10.22 -8.82 -5.76
C ASP A 147 9.98 -7.37 -5.34
N PHE A 148 8.77 -7.02 -4.93
CA PHE A 148 8.40 -5.68 -4.48
C PHE A 148 8.53 -5.48 -2.97
N ARG A 149 8.96 -6.49 -2.22
CA ARG A 149 9.07 -6.51 -0.74
C ARG A 149 7.77 -6.08 -0.03
N ALA A 150 6.63 -6.54 -0.55
CA ALA A 150 5.29 -6.25 -0.05
C ALA A 150 4.67 -7.51 0.59
N SER A 151 3.65 -7.32 1.43
CA SER A 151 2.96 -8.46 2.03
C SER A 151 2.24 -9.30 0.98
N LEU A 152 2.07 -10.60 1.24
CA LEU A 152 1.31 -11.49 0.36
C LEU A 152 -0.10 -10.96 0.10
N THR A 153 -0.77 -10.45 1.13
CA THR A 153 -2.11 -9.87 1.03
C THR A 153 -2.16 -8.68 0.07
N ALA A 154 -1.27 -7.70 0.24
CA ALA A 154 -1.23 -6.52 -0.65
C ALA A 154 -0.91 -6.93 -2.10
N SER A 155 0.00 -7.89 -2.25
CA SER A 155 0.42 -8.41 -3.56
C SER A 155 -0.71 -9.18 -4.25
N ALA A 156 -1.44 -10.01 -3.54
CA ALA A 156 -2.59 -10.75 -4.07
C ALA A 156 -3.72 -9.81 -4.50
N ILE A 157 -4.03 -8.79 -3.68
CA ILE A 157 -5.03 -7.76 -4.01
C ILE A 157 -4.60 -7.00 -5.27
N LYS A 158 -3.33 -6.57 -5.35
CA LYS A 158 -2.82 -5.87 -6.53
C LYS A 158 -2.86 -6.76 -7.77
N LEU A 159 -2.39 -8.00 -7.67
CA LEU A 159 -2.40 -8.96 -8.77
C LEU A 159 -3.82 -9.18 -9.30
N VAL A 160 -4.80 -9.39 -8.43
CA VAL A 160 -6.20 -9.54 -8.83
C VAL A 160 -6.69 -8.27 -9.54
N LYS A 161 -6.53 -7.10 -8.92
CA LYS A 161 -7.00 -5.82 -9.50
C LYS A 161 -6.37 -5.49 -10.87
N ARG A 162 -5.16 -5.99 -11.13
CA ARG A 162 -4.43 -5.76 -12.41
C ARG A 162 -4.50 -6.95 -13.37
N SER A 163 -5.13 -8.05 -12.97
CA SER A 163 -5.29 -9.24 -13.81
C SER A 163 -6.16 -8.92 -15.03
N ALA A 164 -5.71 -9.35 -16.22
CA ALA A 164 -6.46 -9.22 -17.46
C ALA A 164 -7.61 -10.24 -17.59
N VAL A 165 -7.60 -11.30 -16.77
CA VAL A 165 -8.65 -12.33 -16.70
C VAL A 165 -9.49 -12.15 -15.45
N ALA A 166 -10.75 -12.60 -15.49
CA ALA A 166 -11.64 -12.65 -14.33
C ALA A 166 -10.95 -13.35 -13.14
N ALA A 167 -10.82 -12.65 -12.03
CA ALA A 167 -10.09 -13.13 -10.87
C ALA A 167 -10.66 -12.57 -9.56
N CYS A 168 -10.57 -13.36 -8.50
CA CYS A 168 -10.81 -12.92 -7.14
C CYS A 168 -9.75 -13.49 -6.19
N VAL A 169 -9.61 -12.83 -5.05
CA VAL A 169 -8.87 -13.31 -3.87
C VAL A 169 -9.81 -13.30 -2.68
N LEU A 170 -9.76 -14.38 -1.91
CA LEU A 170 -10.62 -14.66 -0.77
C LEU A 170 -9.72 -14.84 0.45
N CYS A 171 -10.10 -14.24 1.57
CA CYS A 171 -9.44 -14.49 2.85
C CYS A 171 -10.46 -14.99 3.85
N HIS A 172 -10.29 -16.23 4.29
CA HIS A 172 -11.10 -16.85 5.33
C HIS A 172 -10.36 -16.78 6.67
N LYS A 173 -11.13 -16.60 7.73
CA LYS A 173 -10.72 -16.84 9.12
C LYS A 173 -11.45 -18.09 9.63
N GLN A 174 -11.20 -18.47 10.88
CA GLN A 174 -11.84 -19.64 11.50
C GLN A 174 -13.38 -19.60 11.45
N HIS A 175 -14.00 -18.41 11.39
CA HIS A 175 -15.45 -18.23 11.35
C HIS A 175 -16.00 -17.90 9.94
N GLY A 176 -15.26 -18.24 8.88
CA GLY A 176 -15.69 -18.03 7.50
C GLY A 176 -14.98 -16.88 6.78
N LEU A 177 -15.55 -16.44 5.65
CA LEU A 177 -14.99 -15.40 4.81
C LEU A 177 -14.84 -14.06 5.57
N SER A 178 -13.60 -13.59 5.71
CA SER A 178 -13.29 -12.31 6.35
C SER A 178 -13.35 -11.14 5.38
N TRP A 179 -12.86 -11.32 4.15
CA TRP A 179 -12.94 -10.33 3.07
C TRP A 179 -12.66 -10.99 1.72
N SER A 180 -13.10 -10.32 0.66
CA SER A 180 -12.82 -10.72 -0.72
C SER A 180 -12.52 -9.49 -1.59
N VAL A 181 -11.76 -9.69 -2.66
CA VAL A 181 -11.54 -8.69 -3.70
C VAL A 181 -11.69 -9.38 -5.04
N ARG A 182 -12.45 -8.76 -5.95
CA ARG A 182 -12.61 -9.17 -7.36
C ARG A 182 -12.14 -8.05 -8.29
N ASN A 183 -11.80 -8.39 -9.53
CA ASN A 183 -11.54 -7.40 -10.57
C ASN A 183 -12.78 -7.16 -11.47
N ASP A 184 -12.72 -6.13 -12.29
CA ASP A 184 -13.83 -5.68 -13.14
C ASP A 184 -14.18 -6.70 -14.24
N ALA A 185 -13.28 -7.63 -14.56
CA ALA A 185 -13.53 -8.71 -15.51
C ALA A 185 -14.41 -9.84 -14.93
N MET A 186 -14.60 -9.89 -13.61
CA MET A 186 -15.42 -10.91 -12.96
C MET A 186 -16.91 -10.55 -13.04
N PRO A 187 -17.79 -11.49 -13.45
CA PRO A 187 -19.23 -11.25 -13.49
C PRO A 187 -19.79 -10.80 -12.14
N GLU A 188 -20.76 -9.88 -12.14
CA GLU A 188 -21.35 -9.34 -10.91
C GLU A 188 -22.06 -10.41 -10.08
N ASP A 189 -22.64 -11.40 -10.76
CA ASP A 189 -23.40 -12.54 -10.23
C ASP A 189 -22.53 -13.75 -9.86
N ALA A 190 -21.21 -13.64 -10.02
CA ALA A 190 -20.29 -14.71 -9.65
C ALA A 190 -20.39 -15.02 -8.15
N TYR A 191 -20.73 -16.26 -7.83
CA TYR A 191 -20.85 -16.73 -6.45
C TYR A 191 -19.49 -16.72 -5.73
N ILE A 192 -19.47 -16.12 -4.54
CA ILE A 192 -18.31 -16.13 -3.63
C ILE A 192 -18.66 -17.02 -2.43
N PRO A 193 -17.94 -18.14 -2.23
CA PRO A 193 -18.22 -19.03 -1.11
C PRO A 193 -17.93 -18.34 0.23
N SER A 194 -18.89 -18.42 1.16
CA SER A 194 -18.73 -17.91 2.53
C SER A 194 -17.96 -18.86 3.44
N GLU A 195 -17.92 -20.14 3.09
CA GLU A 195 -17.29 -21.23 3.84
C GLU A 195 -16.34 -22.02 2.95
N LEU A 196 -15.26 -22.56 3.52
CA LEU A 196 -14.38 -23.49 2.82
C LEU A 196 -14.96 -24.90 2.95
N SER A 197 -15.01 -25.65 1.85
CA SER A 197 -15.33 -27.07 1.91
C SER A 197 -14.32 -27.79 2.81
N HIS A 198 -14.79 -28.69 3.67
CA HIS A 198 -13.99 -29.46 4.64
C HIS A 198 -12.91 -30.37 4.02
N GLU A 199 -12.70 -30.35 2.69
CA GLU A 199 -11.75 -31.18 1.95
C GLU A 199 -10.53 -30.41 1.40
N THR A 200 -10.24 -29.21 1.91
CA THR A 200 -9.07 -28.39 1.52
C THR A 200 -8.10 -28.20 2.68
#